data_AF-A0A5K1D239-F1
#
_entry.id   AF-A0A5K1D239-F1
#
_cell.length_a   1.000
_cell.length_b   1.000
_cell.length_c   1.000
_cell.angle_alpha   90.00
_cell.angle_beta   90.00
_cell.angle_gamma   90.00
#
_symmetry.space_group_name_H-M   'P 1'
#
loop_
_entity.id
_entity.type
_entity.pdbx_description
1 polymer ?
#
loop_
_entity_poly.entity_id
_entity_poly.type
_entity_poly.pdbx_seq_one_letter_code
_entity_poly.pdbx_strand_id
1 'polypeptide(L)' 'FCVVAVESVGRQVPIAFLERVKDDFNKRYGGGKAATAVAHSLNKEFG' A
#
# COMPACT_ATOMS: atom_id res chain seq x y z
N PHE A 1 4.18 -2.67 -2.95
CA PHE A 1 3.83 -2.43 -1.53
C PHE A 1 4.91 -3.07 -0.68
N CYS A 2 5.37 -2.40 0.37
CA CYS A 2 6.45 -2.86 1.23
C CYS A 2 6.09 -2.55 2.68
N VAL A 3 6.44 -3.45 3.60
CA VAL A 3 6.24 -3.28 5.05
C VAL A 3 7.46 -3.83 5.78
N VAL A 4 7.83 -3.16 6.87
CA VAL A 4 8.85 -3.65 7.82
C VAL A 4 8.13 -3.99 9.11
N ALA A 5 8.34 -5.20 9.63
CA ALA A 5 7.72 -5.68 10.85
C ALA A 5 8.76 -6.39 11.71
N VAL A 6 8.55 -6.37 13.03
CA VAL A 6 9.36 -7.17 13.97
C VAL A 6 9.07 -8.66 13.77
N GLU A 7 10.06 -9.50 14.01
CA GLU A 7 9.96 -10.95 13.77
C GLU A 7 8.78 -11.61 14.50
N SER A 8 8.48 -11.14 15.72
CA SER A 8 7.39 -11.67 16.56
C SER A 8 5.98 -11.51 15.97
N VAL A 9 5.80 -10.64 14.97
CA VAL A 9 4.51 -10.47 14.27
C VAL A 9 4.19 -11.67 13.36
N GLY A 10 5.20 -12.47 13.00
CA GLY A 10 5.05 -13.58 12.06
C GLY A 10 4.76 -13.10 10.63
N ARG A 11 4.70 -14.04 9.68
CA ARG A 11 4.58 -13.70 8.23
C ARG A 11 3.16 -13.43 7.76
N GLN A 12 2.15 -14.05 8.37
CA GLN A 12 0.77 -13.98 7.88
C GLN A 12 0.17 -12.58 8.02
N VAL A 13 0.41 -11.91 9.15
CA VAL A 13 -0.18 -10.59 9.43
C VAL A 13 0.32 -9.51 8.46
N PRO A 14 1.63 -9.36 8.20
CA PRO A 14 2.13 -8.36 7.26
C PRO A 14 1.73 -8.66 5.81
N ILE A 15 1.62 -9.93 5.42
CA ILE A 15 1.14 -10.32 4.09
C ILE A 15 -0.32 -9.91 3.90
N ALA A 16 -1.20 -10.27 4.84
CA ALA A 16 -2.61 -9.90 4.77
C ALA A 16 -2.83 -8.37 4.83
N PHE A 17 -1.99 -7.66 5.59
CA PHE A 17 -1.99 -6.19 5.57
C PHE A 17 -1.64 -5.64 4.19
N LEU A 18 -0.56 -6.14 3.57
CA LEU A 18 -0.14 -5.70 2.24
C LEU A 18 -1.17 -6.01 1.15
N GLU A 19 -1.87 -7.13 1.24
CA GLU A 19 -2.96 -7.48 0.30
C GLU A 19 -4.09 -6.45 0.38
N ARG A 20 -4.57 -6.14 1.59
CA ARG A 20 -5.62 -5.13 1.79
C ARG A 20 -5.19 -3.74 1.34
N VAL A 21 -3.97 -3.33 1.70
CA VAL A 21 -3.41 -2.02 1.28
C VAL A 21 -3.29 -1.96 -0.25
N LYS A 22 -2.85 -3.04 -0.89
CA LYS A 22 -2.76 -3.12 -2.35
C LYS A 22 -4.13 -2.97 -3.00
N ASP A 23 -5.13 -3.68 -2.50
CA ASP A 23 -6.48 -3.66 -3.07
C ASP A 23 -7.12 -2.28 -2.91
N ASP A 24 -7.05 -1.68 -1.72
CA ASP A 24 -7.58 -0.34 -1.47
C ASP A 24 -6.89 0.73 -2.31
N PHE A 25 -5.55 0.67 -2.43
CA PHE A 25 -4.79 1.61 -3.25
C PHE A 25 -5.18 1.49 -4.73
N ASN A 26 -5.24 0.27 -5.25
CA ASN A 26 -5.60 0.02 -6.65
C ASN A 26 -7.04 0.42 -6.95
N LYS A 27 -7.97 0.22 -6.00
CA LYS A 27 -9.36 0.66 -6.16
C LYS A 27 -9.48 2.18 -6.27
N ARG A 28 -8.67 2.93 -5.53
CA ARG A 28 -8.71 4.40 -5.52
C ARG A 28 -7.93 5.02 -6.68
N TYR A 29 -6.80 4.43 -7.07
CA TYR A 29 -5.82 5.10 -7.92
C TYR A 29 -5.27 4.25 -9.08
N GLY A 30 -5.55 2.95 -9.10
CA GLY A 30 -5.02 2.01 -10.09
C GLY A 30 -5.42 2.37 -11.52
N GLY A 31 -4.53 2.07 -12.48
CA GLY A 31 -4.78 2.28 -13.92
C GLY A 31 -4.85 3.75 -14.39
N GLY A 32 -4.89 4.72 -13.48
CA GLY A 32 -4.96 6.15 -13.80
C GLY A 32 -3.99 6.97 -12.93
N LYS A 33 -4.53 7.62 -11.89
CA LYS A 33 -3.82 8.58 -11.03
C LYS A 33 -2.47 8.05 -10.51
N ALA A 34 -2.38 6.76 -10.17
CA ALA A 34 -1.13 6.16 -9.70
C ALA A 34 -0.04 6.03 -10.79
N ALA A 35 -0.40 5.84 -12.06
CA ALA A 35 0.56 5.62 -13.14
C ALA A 35 1.32 6.90 -13.53
N THR A 36 0.72 8.06 -13.30
CA THR A 36 1.29 9.38 -13.62
C THR A 36 1.59 10.22 -12.38
N ALA A 37 1.48 9.64 -11.18
CA ALA A 37 1.71 10.36 -9.93
C ALA A 37 3.19 10.76 -9.81
N VAL A 38 3.45 12.03 -9.45
CA VAL A 38 4.78 12.46 -9.02
C VAL A 38 5.06 11.94 -7.61
N ALA A 39 6.33 11.83 -7.24
CA ALA A 39 6.75 11.33 -5.94
C ALA A 39 6.00 12.04 -4.78
N HIS A 40 5.54 11.26 -3.80
CA HIS A 40 4.85 11.73 -2.58
C HIS A 40 3.48 12.41 -2.77
N SER A 41 2.99 12.59 -4.01
CA SER A 41 1.73 13.31 -4.28
C SER A 41 0.46 12.69 -3.69
N LEU A 42 0.48 11.40 -3.35
CA LEU A 42 -0.67 10.67 -2.79
C LEU A 42 -0.57 10.48 -1.26
N ASN A 43 0.52 10.90 -0.62
CA ASN A 43 0.77 10.63 0.81
C ASN A 43 -0.34 11.20 1.71
N LYS A 44 -0.83 12.41 1.43
CA LYS A 44 -1.89 13.05 2.23
C LYS A 44 -3.26 12.40 2.05
N GLU A 45 -3.52 11.83 0.86
CA GLU A 45 -4.82 11.23 0.56
C GLU A 45 -4.92 9.76 0.97
N PHE A 46 -3.78 9.06 0.99
CA PHE A 46 -3.73 7.62 1.25
C PHE A 46 -3.16 7.25 2.63
N GLY A 47 -2.30 8.10 3.21
CA GLY A 47 -1.61 7.89 4.48
C GLY A 47 -2.41 8.27 5.71
#